data_AF-A0AAD1VS48-F1
#
_entry.id   AF-A0AAD1VS48-F1
#
_cell.length_a   1.000
_cell.length_b   1.000
_cell.length_c   1.000
_cell.angle_alpha   90.00
_cell.angle_beta   90.00
_cell.angle_gamma   90.00
#
_symmetry.space_group_name_H-M   'P 1'
#
loop_
_entity.id
_entity.type
_entity.pdbx_description
1 polymer ?
#
loop_
_entity_poly.entity_id
_entity_poly.type
_entity_poly.pdbx_seq_one_letter_code
_entity_poly.pdbx_strand_id
1 'polypeptide(L)'
;MSHPKHKKQAEKSDRSEFFAARASTPKATGLLDQAQDGDGGNDTLPLRTPTGSHNLPVTQDFLQTCLEDMSSKILASIQSTLRELSKDVQELGDRTARVEQRVEEQTSVHNELADQVHNLQQLLNQSQRKIMDLEDRSRRQNLRIRGIPEEVSQQDLHPFLIEGKGCRSAQTVSGVEEGQKMIPQRDSKQEMGLNRDSRGSSRTMGRKYTRHT
;
A
#
# COMPACT_ATOMS: atom_id res chain seq x y z
N MET A 1 -37.20 -15.93 -34.81
CA MET A 1 -35.74 -15.96 -35.02
C MET A 1 -35.12 -14.94 -34.05
N SER A 2 -35.05 -15.28 -32.77
CA SER A 2 -33.89 -15.84 -32.05
C SER A 2 -32.67 -14.92 -32.06
N HIS A 3 -32.64 -13.99 -31.09
CA HIS A 3 -31.44 -13.30 -30.64
C HIS A 3 -30.77 -14.14 -29.54
N PRO A 4 -29.45 -14.41 -29.62
CA PRO A 4 -28.75 -15.04 -28.52
C PRO A 4 -28.40 -14.02 -27.43
N LYS A 5 -28.92 -14.26 -26.24
CA LYS A 5 -28.53 -13.62 -24.98
C LYS A 5 -27.22 -14.24 -24.51
N HIS A 6 -26.15 -13.47 -24.39
CA HIS A 6 -24.99 -13.87 -23.59
C HIS A 6 -25.00 -13.15 -22.23
N LYS A 7 -25.34 -13.93 -21.20
CA LYS A 7 -24.98 -13.72 -19.80
C LYS A 7 -23.47 -13.95 -19.64
N LYS A 8 -22.77 -13.02 -18.99
CA LYS A 8 -21.54 -13.24 -18.20
C LYS A 8 -21.60 -12.26 -17.02
N GLN A 9 -22.19 -12.69 -15.90
CA GLN A 9 -21.53 -13.29 -14.73
C GLN A 9 -20.44 -12.40 -14.12
N ALA A 10 -20.72 -12.02 -12.88
CA ALA A 10 -19.98 -11.15 -12.00
C ALA A 10 -18.63 -11.75 -11.59
N GLU A 11 -17.56 -10.98 -11.76
CA GLU A 11 -16.37 -11.06 -10.92
C GLU A 11 -16.52 -9.99 -9.83
N LYS A 12 -17.08 -10.40 -8.69
CA LYS A 12 -16.96 -9.71 -7.40
C LYS A 12 -16.25 -10.68 -6.47
N SER A 13 -14.93 -10.61 -6.43
CA SER A 13 -14.13 -11.12 -5.32
C SER A 13 -12.80 -10.38 -5.37
N ASP A 14 -12.18 -10.19 -4.20
CA ASP A 14 -10.80 -9.73 -4.02
C ASP A 14 -10.58 -8.22 -3.85
N ARG A 15 -11.54 -7.51 -3.22
CA ARG A 15 -11.27 -6.17 -2.64
C ARG A 15 -11.38 -6.12 -1.11
N SER A 16 -11.74 -7.23 -0.45
CA SER A 16 -11.93 -7.27 1.01
C SER A 16 -10.72 -7.72 1.82
N GLU A 17 -9.67 -8.27 1.20
CA GLU A 17 -8.53 -8.81 1.96
C GLU A 17 -7.49 -7.75 2.38
N PHE A 18 -7.54 -6.54 1.81
CA PHE A 18 -6.53 -5.50 2.12
C PHE A 18 -6.81 -4.74 3.44
N PHE A 19 -8.01 -4.83 4.01
CA PHE A 19 -8.38 -4.11 5.24
C PHE A 19 -8.28 -4.96 6.53
N ALA A 20 -7.98 -6.27 6.43
CA ALA A 20 -7.98 -7.16 7.59
C ALA A 20 -6.69 -7.12 8.43
N ALA A 21 -5.62 -6.46 7.98
CA ALA A 21 -4.29 -6.58 8.59
C ALA A 21 -3.87 -5.46 9.56
N ARG A 22 -4.77 -4.55 9.99
CA ARG A 22 -4.36 -3.39 10.84
C ARG A 22 -5.11 -3.20 12.16
N ALA A 23 -5.83 -4.21 12.64
CA ALA A 23 -6.41 -4.21 13.99
C ALA A 23 -5.47 -4.92 14.98
N SER A 24 -4.49 -4.20 15.54
CA SER A 24 -3.77 -4.62 16.75
C SER A 24 -3.45 -3.40 17.63
N THR A 25 -4.38 -3.17 18.57
CA THR A 25 -4.24 -2.59 19.92
C THR A 25 -3.62 -1.19 20.12
N PRO A 26 -4.36 -0.23 20.72
CA PRO A 26 -3.76 0.84 21.50
C PRO A 26 -3.42 0.33 22.92
N LYS A 27 -2.17 0.52 23.34
CA LYS A 27 -1.72 0.27 24.72
C LYS A 27 -2.07 1.50 25.56
N ALA A 28 -3.14 1.40 26.33
CA ALA A 28 -3.48 2.33 27.40
C ALA A 28 -2.70 1.95 28.68
N THR A 29 -1.96 2.90 29.22
CA THR A 29 -1.40 2.91 30.59
C THR A 29 -1.65 4.33 31.09
N GLY A 30 -2.69 4.57 31.90
CA GLY A 30 -2.60 4.57 33.37
C GLY A 30 -1.79 5.78 33.83
N LEU A 31 -2.39 6.96 34.03
CA LEU A 31 -3.11 7.42 35.23
C LEU A 31 -2.32 7.29 36.55
N LEU A 32 -2.04 8.46 37.14
CA LEU A 32 -1.78 8.77 38.55
C LEU A 32 -0.49 8.21 39.20
N ASP A 33 0.50 9.09 39.35
CA ASP A 33 1.32 9.13 40.57
C ASP A 33 1.67 10.58 40.88
N GLN A 34 1.04 11.12 41.91
CA GLN A 34 1.24 12.48 42.41
C GLN A 34 2.01 12.33 43.72
N ALA A 35 3.33 12.26 43.63
CA ALA A 35 4.22 12.27 44.78
C ALA A 35 4.23 13.69 45.39
N GLN A 36 3.69 13.80 46.60
CA GLN A 36 3.92 14.91 47.50
C GLN A 36 5.20 14.63 48.30
N ASP A 37 6.28 15.37 48.00
CA ASP A 37 7.41 15.49 48.92
C ASP A 37 7.06 16.56 49.96
N GLY A 38 6.79 16.10 51.17
CA GLY A 38 6.56 16.92 52.35
C GLY A 38 7.87 17.47 52.90
N ASP A 39 7.98 18.79 52.84
CA ASP A 39 9.01 19.62 53.48
C ASP A 39 8.88 19.58 55.00
N GLY A 40 10.03 19.40 55.66
CA GLY A 40 10.17 19.32 57.10
C GLY A 40 10.28 20.71 57.73
N GLY A 41 9.22 21.13 58.40
CA GLY A 41 9.21 22.31 59.28
C GLY A 41 8.77 21.92 60.69
N ASN A 42 9.75 21.53 61.52
CA ASN A 42 9.58 21.30 62.94
C ASN A 42 9.59 22.65 63.68
N ASP A 43 8.42 23.26 63.87
CA ASP A 43 8.27 24.38 64.80
C ASP A 43 7.26 24.04 65.90
N THR A 44 7.84 23.84 67.07
CA THR A 44 7.19 23.62 68.35
C THR A 44 6.39 24.86 68.74
N LEU A 45 5.07 24.75 68.81
CA LEU A 45 4.20 25.72 69.49
C LEU A 45 3.16 25.01 70.38
N PRO A 46 2.76 25.65 71.50
CA PRO A 46 2.38 24.94 72.71
C PRO A 46 0.95 24.39 72.65
N LEU A 47 0.82 23.19 73.19
CA LEU A 47 -0.43 22.55 73.57
C LEU A 47 -1.23 23.48 74.48
N ARG A 48 -2.17 24.24 73.91
CA ARG A 48 -3.18 24.99 74.64
C ARG A 48 -4.50 24.28 74.45
N THR A 49 -4.86 23.45 75.41
CA THR A 49 -6.23 22.96 75.58
C THR A 49 -7.17 24.13 75.83
N PRO A 50 -8.21 24.37 75.02
CA PRO A 50 -9.44 24.92 75.54
C PRO A 50 -10.29 23.73 75.99
N THR A 51 -10.20 23.41 77.27
CA THR A 51 -11.34 22.83 77.99
C THR A 51 -12.47 23.85 77.90
N GLY A 52 -13.26 23.73 76.85
CA GLY A 52 -14.36 24.62 76.50
C GLY A 52 -15.47 23.78 75.91
N SER A 53 -16.22 23.14 76.79
CA SER A 53 -17.50 22.50 76.52
C SER A 53 -18.40 23.43 75.71
N HIS A 54 -18.48 23.20 74.40
CA HIS A 54 -19.52 23.75 73.53
C HIS A 54 -20.19 22.60 72.77
N ASN A 55 -20.85 21.71 73.51
CA ASN A 55 -22.00 20.98 72.96
C ASN A 55 -23.16 21.98 72.83
N LEU A 56 -23.06 22.89 71.86
CA LEU A 56 -24.24 23.61 71.37
C LEU A 56 -25.16 22.55 70.75
N PRO A 57 -26.46 22.53 71.07
CA PRO A 57 -27.36 21.58 70.45
C PRO A 57 -27.33 21.84 68.96
N VAL A 58 -26.95 20.83 68.18
CA VAL A 58 -27.11 20.87 66.72
C VAL A 58 -28.59 21.14 66.46
N THR A 59 -28.90 22.36 66.05
CA THR A 59 -30.26 22.77 65.75
C THR A 59 -30.65 22.19 64.39
N GLN A 60 -31.92 21.81 64.26
CA GLN A 60 -32.47 21.30 63.01
C GLN A 60 -32.19 22.26 61.83
N ASP A 61 -32.27 23.56 62.08
CA ASP A 61 -32.00 24.61 61.09
C ASP A 61 -30.55 24.58 60.58
N PHE A 62 -29.57 24.28 61.44
CA PHE A 62 -28.18 24.17 61.03
C PHE A 62 -27.96 22.98 60.09
N LEU A 63 -28.55 21.82 60.41
CA LEU A 63 -28.50 20.64 59.52
C LEU A 63 -29.20 20.90 58.19
N GLN A 64 -30.34 21.59 58.22
CA GLN A 64 -31.08 21.95 57.01
C GLN A 64 -30.27 22.90 56.12
N THR A 65 -29.63 23.90 56.71
CA THR A 65 -28.75 24.84 56.00
C THR A 65 -27.54 24.12 55.38
N CYS A 66 -26.96 23.16 56.11
CA CYS A 66 -25.82 22.38 55.63
C CYS A 66 -26.20 21.43 54.48
N LEU A 67 -27.40 20.83 54.54
CA LEU A 67 -27.96 20.02 53.45
C LEU A 67 -28.26 20.86 52.20
N GLU A 68 -28.83 22.06 52.37
CA GLU A 68 -29.10 22.98 51.27
C GLU A 68 -27.79 23.46 50.62
N ASP A 69 -26.77 23.79 51.41
CA ASP A 69 -25.44 24.15 50.91
C ASP A 69 -24.79 23.00 50.13
N MET A 70 -24.79 21.78 50.67
CA MET A 70 -24.28 20.60 49.96
C MET A 70 -25.06 20.33 48.67
N SER A 71 -26.39 20.40 48.70
CA SER A 71 -27.25 20.24 47.53
C SER A 71 -26.92 21.29 46.45
N SER A 72 -26.76 22.55 46.85
CA SER A 72 -26.40 23.63 45.93
C SER A 72 -25.04 23.40 45.26
N LYS A 73 -24.04 22.93 46.02
CA LYS A 73 -22.69 22.62 45.51
C LYS A 73 -22.70 21.44 44.55
N ILE A 74 -23.47 20.40 44.86
CA ILE A 74 -23.66 19.24 43.98
C ILE A 74 -24.31 19.70 42.66
N LEU A 75 -25.39 20.48 42.73
CA LEU A 75 -26.06 20.99 41.54
C LEU A 75 -25.14 21.89 40.70
N ALA A 76 -24.37 22.76 41.34
CA ALA A 76 -23.39 23.60 40.64
C ALA A 76 -22.30 22.76 39.95
N SER A 77 -21.79 21.72 40.62
CA SER A 77 -20.82 20.78 40.05
C SER A 77 -21.39 20.00 38.87
N ILE A 78 -22.63 19.49 38.99
CA ILE A 78 -23.34 18.80 37.90
C ILE A 78 -23.53 19.75 36.70
N GLN A 79 -23.95 20.99 36.94
CA GLN A 79 -24.10 21.97 35.85
C GLN A 79 -22.77 22.31 35.18
N SER A 80 -21.68 22.40 35.94
CA SER A 80 -20.34 22.63 35.38
C SER A 80 -19.91 21.47 34.49
N THR A 81 -20.01 20.23 34.99
CA THR A 81 -19.63 19.03 34.24
C THR A 81 -20.50 18.83 33.00
N LEU A 82 -21.80 19.11 33.06
CA LEU A 82 -22.68 19.05 31.90
C LEU A 82 -22.31 20.08 30.82
N ARG A 83 -21.88 21.29 31.22
CA ARG A 83 -21.42 22.31 30.27
C ARG A 83 -20.11 21.90 29.59
N GLU A 84 -19.17 21.35 30.36
CA GLU A 84 -17.91 20.82 29.82
C GLU A 84 -18.18 19.67 28.85
N LEU A 85 -18.99 18.69 29.23
CA LEU A 85 -19.38 17.59 28.35
C LEU A 85 -20.09 18.08 27.08
N SER A 86 -20.97 19.07 27.18
CA SER A 86 -21.64 19.64 26.02
C SER A 86 -20.65 20.29 25.05
N LYS A 87 -19.65 20.99 25.58
CA LYS A 87 -18.56 21.59 24.80
C LYS A 87 -17.71 20.52 24.12
N ASP A 88 -17.34 19.47 24.84
CA ASP A 88 -16.55 18.36 24.31
C ASP A 88 -17.29 17.62 23.20
N VAL A 89 -18.59 17.37 23.39
CA VAL A 89 -19.45 16.77 22.35
C VAL A 89 -19.50 17.64 21.10
N GLN A 90 -19.63 18.96 21.26
CA GLN A 90 -19.63 19.88 20.14
C GLN A 90 -18.28 19.89 19.41
N GLU A 91 -17.16 19.94 20.15
CA GLU A 91 -15.82 19.90 19.57
C GLU A 91 -15.57 18.58 18.81
N LEU A 92 -16.00 17.45 19.37
CA LEU A 92 -15.93 16.15 18.71
C LEU A 92 -16.78 16.11 17.45
N GLY A 93 -17.97 16.73 17.47
CA GLY A 93 -18.81 16.91 16.28
C GLY A 93 -18.06 17.67 15.17
N ASP A 94 -17.49 18.82 15.49
CA ASP A 94 -16.75 19.64 14.53
C ASP A 94 -15.48 18.94 14.01
N ARG A 95 -14.78 18.21 14.86
CA ARG A 95 -13.62 17.40 14.46
C ARG A 95 -14.03 16.26 13.53
N THR A 96 -15.13 15.59 13.82
CA THR A 96 -15.66 14.49 13.01
C THR A 96 -16.08 15.00 11.63
N ALA A 97 -16.85 16.10 11.57
CA ALA A 97 -17.26 16.71 10.30
C ALA A 97 -16.06 17.10 9.42
N ARG A 98 -14.99 17.67 10.01
CA ARG A 98 -13.75 17.98 9.29
C ARG A 98 -13.04 16.74 8.76
N VAL A 99 -13.03 15.65 9.53
CA VAL A 99 -12.42 14.39 9.09
C VAL A 99 -13.23 13.79 7.95
N GLU A 100 -14.55 13.76 8.06
CA GLU A 100 -15.45 13.27 7.01
C GLU A 100 -15.26 14.05 5.70
N GLN A 101 -15.23 15.38 5.76
CA GLN A 101 -14.96 16.22 4.60
C GLN A 101 -13.60 15.88 3.96
N ARG A 102 -12.53 15.75 4.76
CA ARG A 102 -11.20 15.39 4.25
C ARG A 102 -11.18 14.02 3.60
N VAL A 103 -11.93 13.05 4.14
CA VAL A 103 -12.05 11.71 3.57
C VAL A 103 -12.78 11.76 2.23
N GLU A 104 -13.83 12.56 2.12
CA GLU A 104 -14.56 12.76 0.86
C GLU A 104 -13.67 13.38 -0.22
N GLU A 105 -12.95 14.46 0.11
CA GLU A 105 -11.98 15.10 -0.79
C GLU A 105 -10.89 14.11 -1.24
N GLN A 106 -10.31 13.36 -0.31
CA GLN A 106 -9.30 12.35 -0.62
C GLN A 106 -9.85 11.23 -1.50
N THR A 107 -11.09 10.81 -1.27
CA THR A 107 -11.75 9.78 -2.08
C THR A 107 -11.97 10.26 -3.51
N SER A 108 -12.38 11.52 -3.69
CA SER A 108 -12.52 12.13 -5.02
C SER A 108 -11.19 12.15 -5.77
N VAL A 109 -10.14 12.69 -5.14
CA VAL A 109 -8.79 12.76 -5.75
C VAL A 109 -8.25 11.37 -6.08
N HIS A 110 -8.44 10.40 -5.18
CA HIS A 110 -8.02 9.03 -5.41
C HIS A 110 -8.70 8.42 -6.65
N ASN A 111 -10.02 8.64 -6.82
CA ASN A 111 -10.75 8.13 -7.97
C ASN A 111 -10.27 8.77 -9.27
N GLU A 112 -10.06 10.09 -9.29
CA GLU A 112 -9.51 10.79 -10.45
C GLU A 112 -8.12 10.25 -10.82
N LEU A 113 -7.25 10.03 -9.82
CA LEU A 113 -5.91 9.49 -10.07
C LEU A 113 -5.97 8.05 -10.59
N ALA A 114 -6.88 7.23 -10.07
CA ALA A 114 -7.07 5.86 -10.55
C ALA A 114 -7.50 5.83 -12.03
N ASP A 115 -8.41 6.72 -12.42
CA ASP A 115 -8.85 6.85 -13.82
C ASP A 115 -7.71 7.33 -14.73
N GLN A 116 -6.91 8.30 -14.27
CA GLN A 116 -5.73 8.77 -15.01
C GLN A 116 -4.69 7.67 -15.21
N VAL A 117 -4.39 6.90 -14.16
CA VAL A 117 -3.46 5.77 -14.24
C VAL A 117 -3.98 4.72 -15.22
N HIS A 118 -5.28 4.41 -15.19
CA HIS A 118 -5.88 3.47 -16.12
C HIS A 118 -5.74 3.95 -17.57
N ASN A 119 -6.03 5.22 -17.84
CA ASN A 119 -5.90 5.81 -19.17
C ASN A 119 -4.45 5.79 -19.67
N LEU A 120 -3.48 6.11 -18.81
CA LEU A 120 -2.06 6.06 -19.15
C LEU A 120 -1.60 4.62 -19.46
N GLN A 121 -2.07 3.63 -18.70
CA GLN A 121 -1.78 2.23 -18.98
C GLN A 121 -2.34 1.79 -20.34
N GLN A 122 -3.56 2.21 -20.70
CA GLN A 122 -4.13 1.92 -22.01
C GLN A 122 -3.29 2.55 -23.13
N LEU A 123 -2.89 3.81 -22.98
CA LEU A 123 -2.09 4.52 -23.97
C LEU A 123 -0.71 3.87 -24.15
N LEU A 124 -0.05 3.48 -23.05
CA LEU A 124 1.22 2.77 -23.08
C LEU A 124 1.07 1.45 -23.85
N ASN A 125 0.06 0.64 -23.51
CA ASN A 125 -0.21 -0.62 -24.20
C ASN A 125 -0.46 -0.42 -25.70
N GLN A 126 -1.22 0.62 -26.06
CA GLN A 126 -1.47 0.94 -27.46
C GLN A 126 -0.19 1.36 -28.18
N SER A 127 0.64 2.20 -27.55
CA SER A 127 1.93 2.64 -28.10
C SER A 127 2.87 1.46 -28.30
N GLN A 128 2.99 0.58 -27.30
CA GLN A 128 3.82 -0.62 -27.39
C GLN A 128 3.38 -1.53 -28.55
N ARG A 129 2.07 -1.75 -28.72
CA ARG A 129 1.54 -2.52 -29.86
C ARG A 129 1.88 -1.88 -31.20
N LYS A 130 1.79 -0.55 -31.30
CA LYS A 130 2.16 0.18 -32.53
C LYS A 130 3.65 0.05 -32.83
N ILE A 131 4.51 0.18 -31.81
CA ILE A 131 5.96 -0.01 -31.97
C ILE A 131 6.25 -1.43 -32.47
N MET A 132 5.67 -2.45 -31.84
CA MET A 132 5.85 -3.84 -32.27
C MET A 132 5.42 -4.07 -33.72
N ASP A 133 4.26 -3.53 -34.14
CA ASP A 133 3.79 -3.66 -35.51
C ASP A 133 4.71 -2.93 -36.51
N LEU A 134 5.24 -1.76 -36.15
CA LEU A 134 6.21 -1.04 -36.98
C LEU A 134 7.55 -1.80 -37.09
N GLU A 135 8.04 -2.36 -35.98
CA GLU A 135 9.25 -3.20 -35.98
C GLU A 135 9.06 -4.46 -36.83
N ASP A 136 7.90 -5.12 -36.70
CA ASP A 136 7.59 -6.31 -37.49
C ASP A 136 7.49 -5.96 -38.98
N ARG A 137 6.81 -4.87 -39.34
CA ARG A 137 6.73 -4.42 -40.74
C ARG A 137 8.10 -4.09 -41.31
N SER A 138 8.95 -3.42 -40.55
CA SER A 138 10.34 -3.14 -40.93
C SER A 138 11.15 -4.42 -41.13
N ARG A 139 10.94 -5.45 -40.30
CA ARG A 139 11.63 -6.75 -40.41
C ARG A 139 11.07 -7.67 -41.48
N ARG A 140 9.82 -7.51 -41.94
CA ARG A 140 9.20 -8.39 -42.94
C ARG A 140 9.99 -8.47 -44.25
N GLN A 141 10.70 -7.42 -44.60
CA GLN A 141 11.55 -7.36 -45.80
C GLN A 141 12.99 -7.82 -45.53
N ASN A 142 13.36 -8.09 -44.27
CA ASN A 142 14.71 -8.48 -43.90
C ASN A 142 14.84 -10.00 -43.81
N LEU A 143 15.73 -10.57 -44.60
CA LEU A 143 16.08 -11.99 -44.55
C LEU A 143 17.31 -12.22 -43.66
N ARG A 144 17.23 -13.20 -42.76
CA ARG A 144 18.36 -13.66 -41.95
C ARG A 144 18.94 -14.93 -42.53
N ILE A 145 20.11 -14.82 -43.16
CA ILE A 145 20.81 -15.95 -43.79
C ILE A 145 21.88 -16.45 -42.82
N ARG A 146 21.89 -17.77 -42.59
CA ARG A 146 22.88 -18.45 -41.73
C ARG A 146 23.74 -19.38 -42.58
N GLY A 147 24.97 -19.65 -42.12
CA GLY A 147 25.90 -20.56 -42.82
C GLY A 147 26.69 -19.89 -43.95
N ILE A 148 26.77 -18.56 -43.97
CA ILE A 148 27.73 -17.85 -44.83
C ILE A 148 29.12 -18.02 -44.20
N PRO A 149 30.13 -18.51 -44.96
CA PRO A 149 31.50 -18.66 -44.48
C PRO A 149 32.05 -17.32 -43.95
N GLU A 150 32.84 -17.37 -42.86
CA GLU A 150 33.31 -16.15 -42.21
C GLU A 150 34.30 -15.36 -43.06
N GLU A 151 34.99 -16.04 -43.98
CA GLU A 151 35.96 -15.51 -44.93
C GLU A 151 35.33 -14.56 -45.95
N VAL A 152 34.00 -14.64 -46.15
CA VAL A 152 33.27 -13.72 -47.03
C VAL A 152 33.21 -12.35 -46.36
N SER A 153 33.89 -11.38 -46.99
CA SER A 153 33.88 -9.99 -46.55
C SER A 153 32.53 -9.32 -46.81
N GLN A 154 32.26 -8.19 -46.15
CA GLN A 154 31.00 -7.46 -46.37
C GLN A 154 30.84 -6.96 -47.82
N GLN A 155 31.96 -6.67 -48.50
CA GLN A 155 31.96 -6.20 -49.90
C GLN A 155 31.62 -7.34 -50.87
N ASP A 156 31.99 -8.57 -50.51
CA ASP A 156 31.74 -9.78 -51.32
C ASP A 156 30.40 -10.46 -51.01
N LEU A 157 29.67 -9.96 -50.00
CA LEU A 157 28.42 -10.54 -49.53
C LEU A 157 27.32 -10.49 -50.61
N HIS A 158 27.17 -9.34 -51.27
CA HIS A 158 26.14 -9.15 -52.29
C HIS A 158 26.36 -10.05 -53.53
N PRO A 159 27.57 -10.12 -54.13
CA PRO A 159 27.88 -11.11 -55.16
C PRO A 159 27.63 -12.56 -54.71
N PHE A 160 28.05 -12.93 -53.50
CA PHE A 160 27.88 -14.28 -52.96
C PHE A 160 26.40 -14.69 -52.85
N LEU A 161 25.52 -13.77 -52.47
CA LEU A 161 24.08 -14.01 -52.34
C LEU A 161 23.38 -14.16 -53.70
N ILE A 162 23.80 -13.38 -54.71
CA ILE A 162 23.22 -13.43 -56.06
C ILE A 162 23.65 -14.71 -56.80
N GLU A 163 24.92 -15.09 -56.70
CA GLU A 163 25.45 -16.27 -57.40
C GLU A 163 24.93 -17.60 -56.82
N GLY A 164 24.27 -17.59 -55.66
CA GLY A 164 23.63 -18.77 -55.06
C GLY A 164 24.62 -19.88 -54.67
N LYS A 165 25.91 -19.55 -54.54
CA LYS A 165 27.00 -20.51 -54.23
C LYS A 165 26.88 -21.02 -52.79
N GLY A 166 25.98 -21.98 -52.56
CA GLY A 166 25.78 -22.64 -51.26
C GLY A 166 24.36 -23.13 -50.96
N CYS A 167 23.35 -22.72 -51.73
CA CYS A 167 21.96 -23.15 -51.51
C CYS A 167 21.61 -24.39 -52.37
N ARG A 168 21.24 -25.51 -51.73
CA ARG A 168 20.80 -26.74 -52.43
C ARG A 168 19.40 -26.64 -53.07
N SER A 169 18.64 -25.59 -52.74
CA SER A 169 17.35 -25.25 -53.35
C SER A 169 17.50 -23.87 -53.98
N ALA A 170 17.69 -23.83 -55.30
CA ALA A 170 17.88 -22.58 -56.04
C ALA A 170 16.56 -21.79 -56.09
N GLN A 171 16.41 -20.83 -55.18
CA GLN A 171 15.58 -19.66 -55.42
C GLN A 171 16.53 -18.49 -55.61
N THR A 172 16.50 -17.91 -56.81
CA THR A 172 17.22 -16.67 -57.11
C THR A 172 16.60 -15.55 -56.28
N VAL A 173 17.33 -15.03 -55.30
CA VAL A 173 16.88 -13.89 -54.50
C VAL A 173 17.18 -12.62 -55.29
N SER A 174 16.22 -12.14 -56.08
CA SER A 174 16.30 -10.86 -56.79
C SER A 174 15.76 -9.72 -55.93
N GLY A 175 16.39 -8.54 -55.97
CA GLY A 175 15.90 -7.33 -55.31
C GLY A 175 16.44 -7.11 -53.88
N VAL A 176 17.70 -7.47 -53.62
CA VAL A 176 18.36 -7.15 -52.35
C VAL A 176 18.71 -5.66 -52.33
N GLU A 177 18.11 -4.90 -51.41
CA GLU A 177 18.40 -3.46 -51.26
C GLU A 177 19.67 -3.23 -50.44
N GLU A 178 19.88 -3.97 -49.35
CA GLU A 178 21.06 -3.86 -48.48
C GLU A 178 21.45 -5.22 -47.86
N GLY A 179 22.75 -5.44 -47.65
CA GLY A 179 23.29 -6.65 -47.01
C GLY A 179 24.32 -6.30 -45.94
N GLN A 180 24.11 -6.74 -44.70
CA GLN A 180 25.00 -6.45 -43.58
C GLN A 180 25.27 -7.70 -42.74
N LYS A 181 26.54 -7.92 -42.40
CA LYS A 181 26.94 -8.96 -41.43
C LYS A 181 26.57 -8.48 -40.03
N MET A 182 25.68 -9.21 -39.35
CA MET A 182 25.35 -8.89 -37.97
C MET A 182 26.50 -9.23 -37.04
N ILE A 183 26.94 -8.26 -36.22
CA ILE A 183 27.84 -8.51 -35.09
C ILE A 183 27.00 -9.17 -33.99
N PRO A 184 27.42 -10.32 -33.43
CA PRO A 184 26.72 -10.89 -32.28
C PRO A 184 26.78 -9.89 -31.13
N GLN A 185 25.61 -9.40 -30.70
CA GLN A 185 25.54 -8.61 -29.48
C GLN A 185 25.94 -9.51 -28.32
N ARG A 186 27.02 -9.16 -27.61
CA ARG A 186 27.35 -9.80 -26.34
C ARG A 186 26.21 -9.49 -25.38
N ASP A 187 25.52 -10.53 -24.92
CA ASP A 187 24.52 -10.40 -23.88
C ASP A 187 25.16 -9.76 -22.64
N SER A 188 24.78 -8.50 -22.36
CA SER A 188 25.19 -7.73 -21.18
C SER A 188 24.68 -8.31 -19.84
N LYS A 189 24.12 -9.53 -19.85
CA LYS A 189 23.68 -10.26 -18.66
C LYS A 189 24.82 -10.92 -17.87
N GLN A 190 26.05 -10.96 -18.39
CA GLN A 190 27.19 -11.55 -17.68
C GLN A 190 28.00 -10.58 -16.80
N GLU A 191 27.76 -9.26 -16.86
CA GLU A 191 28.59 -8.28 -16.13
C GLU A 191 28.03 -7.84 -14.76
N MET A 192 26.80 -8.22 -14.42
CA MET A 192 26.27 -7.96 -13.07
C MET A 192 26.48 -9.20 -12.20
N GLY A 193 27.69 -9.30 -11.64
CA GLY A 193 28.07 -10.26 -10.60
C GLY A 193 27.22 -10.10 -9.34
N LEU A 194 25.99 -10.60 -9.37
CA LEU A 194 25.23 -10.89 -8.15
C LEU A 194 25.49 -12.35 -7.78
N ASN A 195 26.45 -12.51 -6.87
CA ASN A 195 26.62 -13.66 -5.99
C ASN A 195 25.24 -14.21 -5.58
N ARG A 196 24.84 -15.34 -6.15
CA ARG A 196 23.77 -16.19 -5.62
C ARG A 196 24.38 -17.44 -5.00
N ASP A 197 25.22 -17.21 -4.00
CA ASP A 197 25.43 -18.20 -2.95
C ASP A 197 24.27 -18.12 -1.96
N SER A 198 23.19 -18.83 -2.27
CA SER A 198 22.23 -19.25 -1.24
C SER A 198 21.86 -20.69 -1.51
N ARG A 199 22.56 -21.55 -0.79
CA ARG A 199 22.28 -22.97 -0.60
C ARG A 199 20.82 -23.14 -0.22
N GLY A 200 20.05 -23.75 -1.12
CA GLY A 200 18.69 -24.25 -0.87
C GLY A 200 18.57 -25.69 -1.33
N SER A 201 19.44 -26.56 -0.79
CA SER A 201 19.32 -28.01 -0.91
C SER A 201 18.06 -28.44 -0.15
N SER A 202 16.95 -28.65 -0.88
CA SER A 202 15.77 -29.32 -0.35
C SER A 202 15.39 -30.47 -1.26
N ARG A 203 15.82 -31.66 -0.84
CA ARG A 203 15.44 -32.97 -1.36
C ARG A 203 13.91 -33.08 -1.42
N THR A 204 13.36 -33.28 -2.61
CA THR A 204 12.05 -33.91 -2.77
C THR A 204 12.26 -35.27 -3.43
N MET A 205 12.16 -36.32 -2.61
CA MET A 205 12.16 -37.72 -3.05
C MET A 205 10.82 -38.01 -3.71
N GLY A 206 10.80 -38.08 -5.04
CA GLY A 206 9.65 -38.59 -5.80
C GLY A 206 9.55 -40.11 -5.69
N ARG A 207 8.66 -40.61 -4.82
CA ARG A 207 8.19 -42.01 -4.85
C ARG A 207 7.40 -42.24 -6.14
N LYS A 208 7.96 -43.02 -7.07
CA LYS A 208 7.23 -43.58 -8.20
C LYS A 208 6.48 -44.83 -7.72
N TYR A 209 5.15 -44.78 -7.71
CA TYR A 209 4.31 -45.98 -7.71
C TYR A 209 3.98 -46.31 -9.17
N THR A 210 4.54 -47.40 -9.69
CA THR A 210 4.05 -48.04 -10.92
C THR A 210 2.93 -49.01 -10.54
N ARG A 211 1.74 -48.76 -11.09
CA ARG A 211 0.57 -49.64 -11.01
C ARG A 211 0.57 -50.45 -12.32
N HIS A 212 0.86 -51.75 -12.24
CA HIS A 212 0.57 -52.66 -13.34
C HIS A 212 -0.70 -53.44 -13.00
N THR A 213 -1.66 -53.31 -13.91
CA THR A 213 -2.80 -54.20 -14.14
C THR A 213 -2.32 -55.58 -14.57
#